data_AF-A0A969B543-F1
#
_entry.id   AF-A0A969B543-F1
#
_cell.length_a   1.000
_cell.length_b   1.000
_cell.length_c   1.000
_cell.angle_alpha   90.00
_cell.angle_beta   90.00
_cell.angle_gamma   90.00
#
_symmetry.space_group_name_H-M   'P 1'
#
loop_
_entity.id
_entity.type
_entity.pdbx_description
1 polymer ?
#
loop_
_entity_poly.entity_id
_entity_poly.type
_entity_poly.pdbx_seq_one_letter_code
_entity_poly.pdbx_strand_id
1 'polypeptide(L)'
;MLKMSPVTILTALAALLSLSAGVSGRAVQASSTFGQQEVNQDDFVLMATPYQGGSKHQLSIIGQASRERGCWSEQGNQPAIVTPLLLNFDFSGICTRSVDGNGYSIRIDGQDQYLAYTPKIINAGGELRLIARPTRSGLPELVIARSYGTPLSFSKLMLQPGWRLTKRSYQGQALGHLYLTYDSSVQSSLQATERMNNSGSNISAPRPVVVESRSPFSPGQADEIAPVYLRQVSALYREMVGEEIENDRARLYARLLSSGTSIEVLRTEIANSEPASIAVSIAYEQLVGVEISTTELRHYRDRLKQGWSLAEVEWDMMQADVSSSASRPSSRL
;
A
#
# COMPACT_ATOMS: atom_id res chain seq x y z
N MET A 1 35.28 -50.79 -61.52
CA MET A 1 35.42 -50.06 -60.23
C MET A 1 35.12 -48.59 -60.50
N LEU A 2 34.40 -47.95 -59.57
CA LEU A 2 33.35 -46.96 -59.77
C LEU A 2 33.69 -45.69 -60.59
N LYS A 3 32.67 -45.21 -61.33
CA LYS A 3 32.63 -44.01 -62.17
C LYS A 3 31.45 -43.14 -61.71
N MET A 4 31.63 -41.82 -61.87
CA MET A 4 30.62 -40.74 -62.01
C MET A 4 30.02 -40.08 -60.75
N SER A 5 30.33 -38.77 -60.62
CA SER A 5 29.47 -37.67 -60.11
C SER A 5 28.56 -37.18 -61.28
N PRO A 6 27.66 -36.15 -61.22
CA PRO A 6 27.15 -35.25 -60.15
C PRO A 6 25.61 -34.90 -60.28
N VAL A 7 25.13 -33.85 -59.57
CA VAL A 7 23.98 -32.92 -59.87
C VAL A 7 22.52 -33.27 -59.47
N THR A 8 22.01 -32.48 -58.51
CA THR A 8 20.73 -31.73 -58.39
C THR A 8 19.41 -32.25 -58.99
N ILE A 9 18.31 -32.24 -58.19
CA ILE A 9 16.97 -31.62 -58.47
C ILE A 9 16.02 -31.80 -57.26
N LEU A 10 15.33 -30.71 -56.88
CA LEU A 10 14.26 -30.60 -55.88
C LEU A 10 13.04 -31.50 -56.21
N THR A 11 12.44 -32.11 -55.19
CA THR A 11 10.97 -32.32 -55.13
C THR A 11 10.49 -32.14 -53.68
N ALA A 12 9.51 -31.26 -53.51
CA ALA A 12 8.82 -31.01 -52.26
C ALA A 12 7.75 -32.09 -52.02
N LEU A 13 7.67 -32.63 -50.81
CA LEU A 13 6.43 -33.21 -50.28
C LEU A 13 6.30 -32.90 -48.79
N ALA A 14 5.24 -32.17 -48.46
CA ALA A 14 4.78 -31.94 -47.11
C ALA A 14 4.26 -33.25 -46.49
N ALA A 15 4.67 -33.54 -45.26
CA ALA A 15 3.96 -34.46 -44.39
C ALA A 15 3.95 -33.88 -42.97
N LEU A 16 2.79 -33.33 -42.60
CA LEU A 16 2.42 -32.99 -41.24
C LEU A 16 2.39 -34.27 -40.39
N LEU A 17 3.26 -34.37 -39.39
CA LEU A 17 3.02 -35.23 -38.23
C LEU A 17 3.13 -34.40 -36.95
N SER A 18 1.95 -34.13 -36.39
CA SER A 18 1.74 -33.55 -35.07
C SER A 18 2.16 -34.54 -33.99
N LEU A 19 3.27 -34.27 -33.29
CA LEU A 19 3.56 -34.91 -32.00
C LEU A 19 3.41 -33.86 -30.89
N SER A 20 2.22 -33.83 -30.29
CA SER A 20 1.96 -33.14 -29.04
C SER A 20 2.56 -33.94 -27.88
N ALA A 21 3.80 -33.63 -27.50
CA ALA A 21 4.39 -34.07 -26.24
C ALA A 21 4.42 -32.88 -25.27
N GLY A 22 3.65 -32.98 -24.19
CA GLY A 22 3.49 -31.96 -23.17
C GLY A 22 4.82 -31.57 -22.54
N VAL A 23 5.04 -30.26 -22.45
CA VAL A 23 5.96 -29.67 -21.49
C VAL A 23 5.12 -28.82 -20.56
N SER A 24 5.01 -29.34 -19.34
CA SER A 24 4.56 -28.74 -18.11
C SER A 24 4.40 -27.22 -18.15
N GLY A 25 3.16 -26.76 -18.00
CA GLY A 25 2.89 -25.39 -17.62
C GLY A 25 3.63 -25.11 -16.30
N ARG A 26 4.78 -24.44 -16.38
CA ARG A 26 5.26 -23.69 -15.24
C ARG A 26 4.16 -22.69 -14.95
N ALA A 27 3.44 -22.90 -13.85
CA ALA A 27 2.65 -21.84 -13.26
C ALA A 27 3.61 -20.65 -13.14
N VAL A 28 3.40 -19.63 -13.97
CA VAL A 28 3.99 -18.33 -13.75
C VAL A 28 3.40 -17.90 -12.43
N GLN A 29 4.11 -18.17 -11.33
CA GLN A 29 3.80 -17.48 -10.10
C GLN A 29 4.00 -16.02 -10.44
N ALA A 30 2.91 -15.26 -10.40
CA ALA A 30 2.98 -13.82 -10.49
C ALA A 30 3.92 -13.38 -9.37
N SER A 31 5.18 -13.15 -9.71
CA SER A 31 6.13 -12.54 -8.80
C SER A 31 5.54 -11.17 -8.53
N SER A 32 5.15 -10.91 -7.28
CA SER A 32 4.79 -9.56 -6.89
C SER A 32 5.95 -8.66 -7.29
N THR A 33 5.68 -7.59 -8.04
CA THR A 33 6.70 -6.63 -8.51
C THR A 33 7.59 -6.13 -7.36
N PHE A 34 7.02 -6.12 -6.16
CA PHE A 34 7.70 -5.80 -4.92
C PHE A 34 7.99 -7.05 -4.09
N GLY A 35 9.21 -7.12 -3.59
CA GLY A 35 9.61 -8.05 -2.53
C GLY A 35 9.38 -7.46 -1.14
N GLN A 36 9.93 -8.14 -0.14
CA GLN A 36 9.96 -7.67 1.24
C GLN A 36 11.35 -7.89 1.84
N GLN A 37 11.73 -7.05 2.79
CA GLN A 37 12.96 -7.13 3.56
C GLN A 37 12.63 -7.13 5.06
N GLU A 38 13.32 -7.99 5.80
CA GLU A 38 13.22 -8.06 7.26
C GLU A 38 13.60 -6.75 7.92
N VAL A 39 12.91 -6.42 9.01
CA VAL A 39 13.27 -5.29 9.88
C VAL A 39 13.41 -5.77 11.32
N ASN A 40 14.22 -5.06 12.09
CA ASN A 40 14.24 -5.25 13.53
C ASN A 40 12.92 -4.73 14.11
N GLN A 41 12.18 -5.59 14.81
CA GLN A 41 10.85 -5.26 15.34
C GLN A 41 10.93 -4.21 16.46
N ASP A 42 12.05 -4.17 17.20
CA ASP A 42 12.28 -3.21 18.29
C ASP A 42 12.50 -1.78 17.78
N ASP A 43 12.72 -1.60 16.47
CA ASP A 43 12.81 -0.29 15.84
C ASP A 43 11.42 0.29 15.54
N PHE A 44 10.31 -0.39 15.87
CA PHE A 44 8.96 0.06 15.56
C PHE A 44 7.99 -0.06 16.73
N VAL A 45 7.01 0.84 16.76
CA VAL A 45 5.83 0.73 17.63
C VAL A 45 4.55 0.86 16.80
N LEU A 46 3.62 -0.08 17.00
CA LEU A 46 2.26 0.04 16.49
C LEU A 46 1.40 0.71 17.55
N MET A 47 0.70 1.75 17.16
CA MET A 47 -0.10 2.59 18.02
C MET A 47 -1.51 2.73 17.45
N ALA A 48 -2.51 2.56 18.29
CA ALA A 48 -3.88 2.95 18.01
C ALA A 48 -4.04 4.45 18.31
N THR A 49 -4.15 5.25 17.26
CA THR A 49 -4.30 6.70 17.35
C THR A 49 -5.78 7.06 17.38
N PRO A 50 -6.27 7.78 18.40
CA PRO A 50 -7.66 8.15 18.52
C PRO A 50 -8.00 9.26 17.51
N TYR A 51 -9.18 9.19 16.91
CA TYR A 51 -9.76 10.24 16.07
C TYR A 51 -11.27 10.32 16.30
N GLN A 52 -11.93 11.34 15.75
CA GLN A 52 -13.36 11.63 16.01
C GLN A 52 -13.66 11.68 17.53
N GLY A 53 -12.91 12.51 18.26
CA GLY A 53 -13.10 12.70 19.70
C GLY A 53 -12.77 11.46 20.55
N GLY A 54 -11.99 10.51 20.03
CA GLY A 54 -11.61 9.28 20.75
C GLY A 54 -12.55 8.09 20.54
N SER A 55 -13.66 8.29 19.80
CA SER A 55 -14.61 7.22 19.51
C SER A 55 -14.11 6.19 18.50
N LYS A 56 -13.11 6.55 17.69
CA LYS A 56 -12.49 5.66 16.69
C LYS A 56 -10.98 5.70 16.79
N HIS A 57 -10.34 4.64 16.30
CA HIS A 57 -8.89 4.50 16.31
C HIS A 57 -8.37 4.11 14.92
N GLN A 58 -7.26 4.72 14.51
CA GLN A 58 -6.52 4.37 13.30
C GLN A 58 -5.15 3.81 13.67
N LEU A 59 -4.59 2.95 12.82
CA LEU A 59 -3.25 2.43 13.04
C LEU A 59 -2.22 3.50 12.68
N SER A 60 -1.25 3.70 13.55
CA SER A 60 -0.05 4.48 13.26
C SER A 60 1.15 3.65 13.66
N ILE A 61 2.13 3.55 12.76
CA ILE A 61 3.39 2.86 13.01
C ILE A 61 4.48 3.92 13.02
N ILE A 62 5.21 4.01 14.12
CA ILE A 62 6.37 4.88 14.25
C ILE A 62 7.61 4.00 14.19
N GLY A 63 8.62 4.41 13.43
CA GLY A 63 9.90 3.73 13.33
C GLY A 63 11.07 4.61 13.80
N GLN A 64 12.10 3.97 14.31
CA GLN A 64 13.37 4.56 14.77
C GLN A 64 14.43 4.33 13.70
N ALA A 65 14.75 5.35 12.89
CA ALA A 65 15.75 5.24 11.82
C ALA A 65 17.19 5.53 12.31
N SER A 66 17.33 6.42 13.29
CA SER A 66 18.60 6.76 13.96
C SER A 66 18.42 6.73 15.47
N ARG A 67 19.49 6.53 16.26
CA ARG A 67 19.42 6.55 17.74
C ARG A 67 19.75 7.91 18.37
N GLU A 68 19.91 8.95 17.55
CA GLU A 68 20.19 10.32 18.01
C GLU A 68 19.11 10.87 18.96
N ARG A 69 17.84 10.52 18.72
CA ARG A 69 16.71 10.92 19.55
C ARG A 69 15.59 9.88 19.49
N GLY A 70 14.95 9.60 20.62
CA GLY A 70 13.82 8.67 20.68
C GLY A 70 12.60 9.19 19.94
N CYS A 71 11.99 8.34 19.11
CA CYS A 71 10.81 8.70 18.31
C CYS A 71 9.48 8.51 19.07
N TRP A 72 9.46 7.67 20.10
CA TRP A 72 8.34 7.48 21.02
C TRP A 72 8.85 7.13 22.43
N SER A 73 7.93 7.15 23.39
CA SER A 73 8.12 6.53 24.72
C SER A 73 6.90 5.72 25.09
N GLU A 74 7.07 4.76 25.99
CA GLU A 74 6.01 3.84 26.43
C GLU A 74 5.83 3.94 27.96
N GLN A 75 4.58 3.88 28.41
CA GLN A 75 4.23 3.86 29.83
C GLN A 75 3.15 2.82 30.11
N GLY A 76 3.31 2.06 31.20
CA GLY A 76 2.39 0.97 31.56
C GLY A 76 2.64 -0.29 30.74
N ASN A 77 1.76 -1.28 30.87
CA ASN A 77 1.95 -2.59 30.26
C ASN A 77 0.71 -3.13 29.51
N GLN A 78 -0.53 -2.89 29.98
CA GLN A 78 -1.74 -3.51 29.43
C GLN A 78 -3.01 -2.64 29.57
N PRO A 79 -3.33 -1.76 28.59
CA PRO A 79 -2.50 -1.43 27.44
C PRO A 79 -1.40 -0.43 27.82
N ALA A 80 -0.22 -0.57 27.23
CA ALA A 80 0.80 0.47 27.32
C ALA A 80 0.35 1.72 26.54
N ILE A 81 0.57 2.91 27.09
CA ILE A 81 0.38 4.20 26.42
C ILE A 81 1.66 4.50 25.63
N VAL A 82 1.50 4.91 24.37
CA VAL A 82 2.59 5.36 23.49
C VAL A 82 2.53 6.87 23.35
N THR A 83 3.59 7.56 23.72
CA THR A 83 3.72 9.02 23.50
C THR A 83 4.60 9.27 22.28
N PRO A 84 4.06 9.83 21.17
CA PRO A 84 4.84 10.13 19.97
C PRO A 84 5.72 11.35 20.18
N LEU A 85 7.03 11.14 20.35
CA LEU A 85 8.00 12.20 20.61
C LEU A 85 8.41 12.94 19.32
N LEU A 86 8.27 12.30 18.15
CA LEU A 86 8.61 12.86 16.84
C LEU A 86 7.88 14.17 16.49
N LEU A 87 6.83 14.53 17.23
CA LEU A 87 6.08 15.78 17.01
C LEU A 87 6.78 17.01 17.63
N ASN A 88 7.86 16.79 18.37
CA ASN A 88 8.55 17.83 19.16
C ASN A 88 9.88 18.28 18.55
N PHE A 89 10.27 17.75 17.38
CA PHE A 89 11.52 18.08 16.70
C PHE A 89 11.42 17.76 15.20
N ASP A 90 12.38 18.24 14.41
CA ASP A 90 12.53 17.80 13.02
C ASP A 90 12.97 16.34 12.99
N PHE A 91 12.03 15.47 12.65
CA PHE A 91 12.24 14.02 12.69
C PHE A 91 12.90 13.48 11.42
N SER A 92 13.23 14.32 10.43
CA SER A 92 13.81 13.92 9.15
C SER A 92 15.10 13.11 9.35
N GLY A 93 15.14 11.90 8.77
CA GLY A 93 16.27 10.98 8.95
C GLY A 93 16.37 10.29 10.33
N ILE A 94 15.55 10.69 11.31
CA ILE A 94 15.57 10.15 12.67
C ILE A 94 14.40 9.20 12.93
N CYS A 95 13.20 9.58 12.48
CA CYS A 95 11.98 8.79 12.65
C CYS A 95 11.28 8.53 11.32
N THR A 96 10.51 7.44 11.26
CA THR A 96 9.54 7.19 10.18
C THR A 96 8.13 7.16 10.74
N ARG A 97 7.13 7.54 9.93
CA ARG A 97 5.72 7.52 10.32
C ARG A 97 4.85 6.94 9.21
N SER A 98 4.13 5.86 9.51
CA SER A 98 3.17 5.22 8.61
C SER A 98 1.78 5.24 9.22
N VAL A 99 0.81 5.90 8.59
CA VAL A 99 -0.52 6.17 9.21
C VAL A 99 -1.71 5.67 8.38
N ASP A 100 -1.46 5.14 7.19
CA ASP A 100 -2.49 4.76 6.23
C ASP A 100 -1.99 3.68 5.26
N GLY A 101 -2.79 3.41 4.22
CA GLY A 101 -2.49 2.44 3.17
C GLY A 101 -1.27 2.77 2.31
N ASN A 102 -0.75 4.00 2.35
CA ASN A 102 0.50 4.38 1.68
C ASN A 102 1.71 4.02 2.57
N GLY A 103 1.54 4.11 3.89
CA GLY A 103 2.56 3.76 4.87
C GLY A 103 2.64 2.28 5.21
N TYR A 104 1.53 1.53 5.13
CA TYR A 104 1.52 0.09 5.39
C TYR A 104 0.44 -0.69 4.63
N SER A 105 0.65 -1.98 4.43
CA SER A 105 -0.37 -2.92 3.93
C SER A 105 -0.22 -4.32 4.52
N ILE A 106 -1.16 -5.22 4.26
CA ILE A 106 -1.10 -6.61 4.72
C ILE A 106 -0.43 -7.45 3.65
N ARG A 107 0.51 -8.30 4.05
CA ARG A 107 1.16 -9.28 3.19
C ARG A 107 1.05 -10.65 3.83
N ILE A 108 0.48 -11.62 3.09
CA ILE A 108 0.29 -12.98 3.58
C ILE A 108 0.92 -13.95 2.59
N ASP A 109 1.78 -14.84 3.08
CA ASP A 109 2.48 -15.86 2.30
C ASP A 109 3.17 -15.26 1.05
N GLY A 110 3.86 -14.14 1.25
CA GLY A 110 4.54 -13.42 0.19
C GLY A 110 3.63 -12.74 -0.84
N GLN A 111 2.32 -12.61 -0.58
CA GLN A 111 1.37 -11.95 -1.49
C GLN A 111 0.78 -10.69 -0.84
N ASP A 112 0.79 -9.57 -1.58
CA ASP A 112 0.17 -8.32 -1.13
C ASP A 112 -1.36 -8.47 -1.11
N GLN A 113 -1.94 -8.31 0.07
CA GLN A 113 -3.36 -8.53 0.32
C GLN A 113 -4.19 -7.25 0.22
N TYR A 114 -3.66 -6.18 -0.39
CA TYR A 114 -4.30 -4.87 -0.47
C TYR A 114 -5.75 -4.94 -1.00
N LEU A 115 -6.03 -5.83 -1.95
CA LEU A 115 -7.37 -6.02 -2.52
C LEU A 115 -8.28 -6.93 -1.68
N ALA A 116 -7.70 -7.80 -0.83
CA ALA A 116 -8.43 -8.83 -0.09
C ALA A 116 -8.75 -8.42 1.35
N TYR A 117 -7.86 -7.64 1.97
CA TYR A 117 -7.95 -7.24 3.37
C TYR A 117 -7.64 -5.75 3.57
N THR A 118 -8.39 -5.11 4.46
CA THR A 118 -8.12 -3.76 4.95
C THR A 118 -7.76 -3.80 6.44
N PRO A 119 -6.60 -3.24 6.86
CA PRO A 119 -6.26 -3.10 8.27
C PRO A 119 -7.26 -2.18 8.97
N LYS A 120 -7.83 -2.63 10.08
CA LYS A 120 -8.79 -1.84 10.84
C LYS A 120 -8.64 -2.08 12.34
N ILE A 121 -8.80 -1.02 13.13
CA ILE A 121 -8.87 -1.16 14.58
C ILE A 121 -10.35 -1.23 14.98
N ILE A 122 -10.68 -2.22 15.79
CA ILE A 122 -12.00 -2.38 16.40
C ILE A 122 -11.88 -2.43 17.91
N ASN A 123 -12.92 -1.98 18.61
CA ASN A 123 -13.08 -2.25 20.04
C ASN A 123 -13.89 -3.55 20.18
N ALA A 124 -13.28 -4.59 20.75
CA ALA A 124 -13.90 -5.89 20.90
C ALA A 124 -13.44 -6.57 22.19
N GLY A 125 -14.40 -6.93 23.06
CA GLY A 125 -14.09 -7.63 24.31
C GLY A 125 -13.29 -6.80 25.32
N GLY A 126 -13.50 -5.48 25.35
CA GLY A 126 -12.84 -4.59 26.31
C GLY A 126 -11.40 -4.23 25.95
N GLU A 127 -11.00 -4.39 24.68
CA GLU A 127 -9.68 -4.02 24.16
C GLU A 127 -9.77 -3.54 22.70
N LEU A 128 -8.72 -2.84 22.24
CA LEU A 128 -8.50 -2.59 20.82
C LEU A 128 -7.83 -3.79 20.14
N ARG A 129 -8.35 -4.17 18.97
CA ARG A 129 -7.78 -5.18 18.08
C ARG A 129 -7.53 -4.57 16.71
N LEU A 130 -6.30 -4.71 16.22
CA LEU A 130 -6.01 -4.52 14.80
C LEU A 130 -6.35 -5.81 14.06
N ILE A 131 -7.25 -5.71 13.10
CA ILE A 131 -7.74 -6.83 12.30
C ILE A 131 -7.47 -6.60 10.81
N ALA A 132 -7.24 -7.70 10.08
CA ALA A 132 -7.37 -7.76 8.64
C ALA A 132 -8.87 -7.96 8.33
N ARG A 133 -9.56 -6.89 7.97
CA ARG A 133 -10.98 -6.98 7.61
C ARG A 133 -11.13 -7.38 6.14
N PRO A 134 -11.86 -8.45 5.81
CA PRO A 134 -12.12 -8.82 4.44
C PRO A 134 -12.79 -7.70 3.65
N THR A 135 -12.41 -7.52 2.40
CA THR A 135 -13.09 -6.62 1.45
C THR A 135 -14.28 -7.30 0.74
N ARG A 136 -14.33 -8.64 0.79
CA ARG A 136 -15.36 -9.48 0.17
C ARG A 136 -15.81 -10.61 1.11
N SER A 137 -17.01 -11.13 0.88
CA SER A 137 -17.53 -12.30 1.60
C SER A 137 -16.71 -13.56 1.31
N GLY A 138 -16.69 -14.50 2.27
CA GLY A 138 -16.01 -15.79 2.15
C GLY A 138 -14.55 -15.82 2.61
N LEU A 139 -13.98 -14.69 3.00
CA LEU A 139 -12.67 -14.62 3.66
C LEU A 139 -12.85 -14.39 5.18
N PRO A 140 -12.02 -15.03 6.03
CA PRO A 140 -12.11 -14.85 7.48
C PRO A 140 -11.52 -13.51 7.92
N GLU A 141 -12.04 -12.93 8.99
CA GLU A 141 -11.35 -11.85 9.70
C GLU A 141 -10.14 -12.40 10.44
N LEU A 142 -8.98 -11.73 10.32
CA LEU A 142 -7.74 -12.15 11.00
C LEU A 142 -7.34 -11.11 12.05
N VAL A 143 -6.93 -11.55 13.23
CA VAL A 143 -6.40 -10.66 14.27
C VAL A 143 -4.89 -10.50 14.07
N ILE A 144 -4.45 -9.27 13.81
CA ILE A 144 -3.05 -8.91 13.57
C ILE A 144 -2.36 -8.50 14.86
N ALA A 145 -3.01 -7.66 15.68
CA ALA A 145 -2.44 -7.14 16.92
C ALA A 145 -3.52 -6.83 17.97
N ARG A 146 -3.12 -6.80 19.24
CA ARG A 146 -4.02 -6.53 20.38
C ARG A 146 -3.39 -5.53 21.33
N SER A 147 -4.23 -4.73 21.99
CA SER A 147 -3.80 -3.80 23.04
C SER A 147 -3.76 -4.43 24.42
N TYR A 148 -4.43 -5.57 24.62
CA TYR A 148 -4.47 -6.32 25.89
C TYR A 148 -5.01 -5.52 27.09
N GLY A 149 -5.89 -4.55 26.85
CA GLY A 149 -6.62 -3.89 27.92
C GLY A 149 -7.54 -2.80 27.39
N THR A 150 -8.24 -2.13 28.32
CA THR A 150 -9.27 -1.14 27.97
C THR A 150 -8.68 -0.01 27.13
N PRO A 151 -9.31 0.34 25.99
CA PRO A 151 -8.80 1.38 25.10
C PRO A 151 -8.48 2.67 25.84
N LEU A 152 -7.21 3.07 25.78
CA LEU A 152 -6.72 4.40 26.17
C LEU A 152 -6.50 5.23 24.89
N SER A 153 -6.11 6.50 25.04
CA SER A 153 -5.87 7.43 23.93
C SER A 153 -4.93 6.83 22.87
N PHE A 154 -3.62 6.85 23.12
CA PHE A 154 -2.59 6.37 22.20
C PHE A 154 -2.11 4.98 22.62
N SER A 155 -2.98 3.98 22.49
CA SER A 155 -2.70 2.63 23.01
C SER A 155 -1.71 1.86 22.12
N LYS A 156 -0.72 1.19 22.72
CA LYS A 156 0.17 0.25 22.02
C LYS A 156 -0.61 -0.95 21.50
N LEU A 157 -0.25 -1.42 20.31
CA LEU A 157 -0.75 -2.65 19.70
C LEU A 157 0.40 -3.66 19.62
N MET A 158 0.23 -4.81 20.25
CA MET A 158 1.19 -5.91 20.24
C MET A 158 0.78 -6.93 19.16
N LEU A 159 1.68 -7.18 18.21
CA LEU A 159 1.47 -8.15 17.15
C LEU A 159 1.18 -9.52 17.73
N GLN A 160 0.20 -10.22 17.16
CA GLN A 160 -0.11 -11.59 17.52
C GLN A 160 0.97 -12.53 16.97
N PRO A 161 1.14 -13.73 17.58
CA PRO A 161 2.06 -14.73 17.06
C PRO A 161 1.90 -14.95 15.56
N GLY A 162 3.01 -14.90 14.85
CA GLY A 162 3.08 -15.03 13.39
C GLY A 162 2.92 -13.76 12.58
N TRP A 163 2.51 -12.66 13.22
CA TRP A 163 2.58 -11.35 12.61
C TRP A 163 3.88 -10.64 12.96
N ARG A 164 4.45 -9.97 11.96
CA ARG A 164 5.69 -9.20 12.06
C ARG A 164 5.69 -8.08 11.03
N LEU A 165 6.49 -7.04 11.24
CA LEU A 165 6.73 -6.02 10.24
C LEU A 165 7.82 -6.46 9.27
N THR A 166 7.65 -6.11 8.00
CA THR A 166 8.73 -6.06 7.00
C THR A 166 8.65 -4.75 6.24
N LYS A 167 9.71 -4.40 5.50
CA LYS A 167 9.70 -3.29 4.54
C LYS A 167 9.48 -3.81 3.14
N ARG A 168 8.69 -3.09 2.34
CA ARG A 168 8.61 -3.32 0.89
C ARG A 168 9.98 -3.12 0.26
N SER A 169 10.33 -3.95 -0.71
CA SER A 169 11.57 -3.80 -1.47
C SER A 169 11.33 -3.85 -2.97
N TYR A 170 12.13 -3.12 -3.73
CA TYR A 170 12.18 -3.21 -5.19
C TYR A 170 13.62 -3.40 -5.63
N GLN A 171 13.91 -4.45 -6.40
CA GLN A 171 15.27 -4.79 -6.87
C GLN A 171 16.33 -4.82 -5.75
N GLY A 172 15.94 -5.29 -4.55
CA GLY A 172 16.82 -5.37 -3.38
C GLY A 172 16.98 -4.08 -2.57
N GLN A 173 16.36 -2.97 -2.98
CA GLN A 173 16.33 -1.73 -2.21
C GLN A 173 15.07 -1.66 -1.33
N ALA A 174 15.25 -1.36 -0.04
CA ALA A 174 14.14 -1.15 0.89
C ALA A 174 13.46 0.21 0.63
N LEU A 175 12.13 0.21 0.59
CA LEU A 175 11.29 1.39 0.41
C LEU A 175 10.68 1.84 1.75
N GLY A 176 9.94 2.96 1.73
CA GLY A 176 9.27 3.51 2.91
C GLY A 176 8.03 2.75 3.38
N HIS A 177 7.46 1.88 2.53
CA HIS A 177 6.22 1.15 2.83
C HIS A 177 6.48 -0.07 3.73
N LEU A 178 5.64 -0.27 4.75
CA LEU A 178 5.70 -1.41 5.65
C LEU A 178 4.66 -2.49 5.29
N TYR A 179 4.98 -3.74 5.57
CA TYR A 179 4.01 -4.83 5.52
C TYR A 179 3.74 -5.38 6.92
N LEU A 180 2.46 -5.46 7.29
CA LEU A 180 1.95 -6.37 8.30
C LEU A 180 2.00 -7.76 7.70
N THR A 181 3.07 -8.50 8.00
CA THR A 181 3.44 -9.74 7.32
C THR A 181 3.02 -10.94 8.13
N TYR A 182 2.43 -11.94 7.47
CA TYR A 182 2.15 -13.26 8.02
C TYR A 182 2.60 -14.34 7.03
N ASP A 183 3.47 -15.24 7.46
CA ASP A 183 3.93 -16.37 6.64
C ASP A 183 3.56 -17.68 7.34
N SER A 184 2.63 -18.43 6.75
CA SER A 184 2.10 -19.70 7.29
C SER A 184 3.16 -20.81 7.39
N SER A 185 4.15 -20.80 6.49
CA SER A 185 5.29 -21.72 6.49
C SER A 185 6.27 -21.43 7.64
N VAL A 186 6.47 -20.14 7.97
CA VAL A 186 7.29 -19.69 9.10
C VAL A 186 6.59 -20.02 10.42
N GLN A 187 5.26 -19.94 10.46
CA GLN A 187 4.49 -20.38 11.62
C GLN A 187 4.54 -21.88 11.86
N SER A 188 4.49 -22.69 10.80
CA SER A 188 4.59 -24.14 10.94
C SER A 188 5.95 -24.58 11.50
N SER A 189 7.03 -23.86 11.16
CA SER A 189 8.38 -24.12 11.69
C SER A 189 8.59 -23.57 13.11
N LEU A 190 8.04 -22.40 13.44
CA LEU A 190 8.06 -21.86 14.82
C LEU A 190 7.20 -22.70 15.77
N GLN A 191 6.00 -23.12 15.36
CA GLN A 191 5.14 -24.01 16.12
C GLN A 191 5.72 -25.44 16.22
N ALA A 192 6.43 -25.93 15.20
CA ALA A 192 7.16 -27.20 15.30
C ALA A 192 8.32 -27.11 16.29
N THR A 193 9.01 -25.97 16.34
CA THR A 193 10.07 -25.68 17.33
C THR A 193 9.49 -25.55 18.74
N GLU A 194 8.34 -24.90 18.90
CA GLU A 194 7.62 -24.81 20.17
C GLU A 194 7.06 -26.17 20.62
N ARG A 195 6.58 -27.02 19.71
CA ARG A 195 6.14 -28.40 20.02
C ARG A 195 7.29 -29.32 20.42
N MET A 196 8.47 -29.12 19.84
CA MET A 196 9.68 -29.79 20.32
C MET A 196 10.10 -29.30 21.71
N ASN A 197 9.91 -28.01 22.02
CA ASN A 197 10.24 -27.45 23.33
C ASN A 197 9.15 -27.68 24.42
N ASN A 198 7.89 -27.88 24.04
CA ASN A 198 6.76 -28.16 24.95
C ASN A 198 6.43 -29.65 25.12
N SER A 199 7.25 -30.57 24.60
CA SER A 199 7.15 -32.00 24.95
C SER A 199 7.57 -32.31 26.40
N GLY A 200 7.78 -31.30 27.23
CA GLY A 200 8.10 -31.42 28.64
C GLY A 200 7.36 -30.41 29.53
N SER A 201 6.03 -30.38 29.51
CA SER A 201 5.24 -29.87 30.64
C SER A 201 3.76 -30.26 30.54
N ASN A 202 3.39 -31.33 31.25
CA ASN A 202 2.01 -31.60 31.63
C ASN A 202 1.58 -30.61 32.71
N ILE A 203 0.75 -29.62 32.36
CA ILE A 203 -0.05 -28.89 33.35
C ILE A 203 -1.48 -28.83 32.85
N SER A 204 -2.36 -29.48 33.61
CA SER A 204 -3.79 -29.63 33.33
C SER A 204 -4.50 -28.27 33.29
N ALA A 205 -5.19 -27.97 32.19
CA ALA A 205 -6.05 -26.79 32.05
C ALA A 205 -7.43 -27.01 32.73
N PRO A 206 -8.02 -26.00 33.39
CA PRO A 206 -9.40 -26.08 33.85
C PRO A 206 -10.39 -25.79 32.71
N ARG A 207 -11.55 -26.46 32.79
CA ARG A 207 -12.65 -26.49 31.81
C ARG A 207 -13.24 -25.10 31.50
N PRO A 208 -13.69 -24.82 30.25
CA PRO A 208 -14.35 -23.56 29.93
C PRO A 208 -15.84 -23.58 30.28
N VAL A 209 -16.31 -22.47 30.85
CA VAL A 209 -17.75 -22.17 31.03
C VAL A 209 -18.28 -21.56 29.74
N VAL A 210 -19.32 -22.18 29.18
CA VAL A 210 -20.06 -21.68 28.01
C VAL A 210 -21.05 -20.63 28.48
N VAL A 211 -20.97 -19.42 27.93
CA VAL A 211 -22.04 -18.41 28.03
C VAL A 211 -22.49 -18.06 26.62
N GLU A 212 -23.73 -18.40 26.34
CA GLU A 212 -24.45 -18.14 25.10
C GLU A 212 -24.98 -16.70 25.11
N SER A 213 -24.71 -15.92 24.06
CA SER A 213 -25.29 -14.58 23.90
C SER A 213 -25.93 -14.41 22.53
N ARG A 214 -27.25 -14.20 22.53
CA ARG A 214 -28.09 -13.86 21.38
C ARG A 214 -27.85 -12.42 20.94
N SER A 215 -27.75 -12.19 19.63
CA SER A 215 -28.01 -10.90 18.96
C SER A 215 -29.54 -10.76 18.76
N PRO A 216 -30.16 -9.56 18.70
CA PRO A 216 -30.02 -8.69 17.51
C PRO A 216 -30.23 -7.16 17.73
N PHE A 217 -29.68 -6.30 16.85
CA PHE A 217 -30.40 -5.25 16.06
C PHE A 217 -29.45 -4.31 15.29
N SER A 218 -29.83 -3.98 14.05
CA SER A 218 -29.12 -3.17 13.04
C SER A 218 -29.18 -1.65 13.26
N PRO A 219 -28.23 -0.87 12.70
CA PRO A 219 -28.45 0.54 12.36
C PRO A 219 -28.68 0.72 10.85
N GLY A 220 -29.81 1.34 10.50
CA GLY A 220 -30.14 1.80 9.16
C GLY A 220 -29.54 3.17 8.81
N GLN A 221 -29.36 3.37 7.50
CA GLN A 221 -29.32 4.61 6.71
C GLN A 221 -28.20 5.62 7.00
N ALA A 222 -27.12 5.55 6.21
CA ALA A 222 -26.11 6.61 6.06
C ALA A 222 -26.12 7.13 4.61
N ASP A 223 -26.19 8.46 4.47
CA ASP A 223 -25.99 9.29 3.27
C ASP A 223 -25.48 8.55 2.02
N GLU A 224 -26.39 8.21 1.12
CA GLU A 224 -26.05 7.59 -0.14
C GLU A 224 -25.59 8.66 -1.14
N ILE A 225 -24.30 9.01 -1.10
CA ILE A 225 -23.67 9.72 -2.22
C ILE A 225 -23.86 8.85 -3.45
N ALA A 226 -24.60 9.34 -4.45
CA ALA A 226 -24.91 8.55 -5.64
C ALA A 226 -23.61 8.01 -6.28
N PRO A 227 -23.52 6.69 -6.57
CA PRO A 227 -22.32 6.07 -7.15
C PRO A 227 -21.80 6.74 -8.43
N VAL A 228 -22.64 7.52 -9.11
CA VAL A 228 -22.26 8.33 -10.29
C VAL A 228 -21.20 9.38 -9.97
N TYR A 229 -21.30 10.09 -8.84
CA TYR A 229 -20.33 11.14 -8.48
C TYR A 229 -18.98 10.56 -8.08
N LEU A 230 -18.96 9.41 -7.39
CA LEU A 230 -17.72 8.70 -7.07
C LEU A 230 -16.98 8.24 -8.32
N ARG A 231 -17.69 7.73 -9.33
CA ARG A 231 -17.09 7.34 -10.62
C ARG A 231 -16.55 8.55 -11.38
N GLN A 232 -17.30 9.66 -11.42
CA GLN A 232 -16.87 10.90 -12.08
C GLN A 232 -15.61 11.47 -11.44
N VAL A 233 -15.57 11.54 -10.10
CA VAL A 233 -14.39 11.98 -9.35
C VAL A 233 -13.19 11.08 -9.59
N SER A 234 -13.37 9.76 -9.57
CA SER A 234 -12.26 8.83 -9.78
C SER A 234 -11.69 8.91 -11.20
N ALA A 235 -12.56 9.08 -12.20
CA ALA A 235 -12.13 9.27 -13.58
C ALA A 235 -11.34 10.58 -13.75
N LEU A 236 -11.88 11.68 -13.24
CA LEU A 236 -11.24 13.00 -13.31
C LEU A 236 -9.90 13.04 -12.58
N TYR A 237 -9.81 12.38 -11.42
CA TYR A 237 -8.59 12.33 -10.65
C TYR A 237 -7.50 11.51 -11.34
N ARG A 238 -7.84 10.34 -11.91
CA ARG A 238 -6.91 9.56 -12.74
C ARG A 238 -6.44 10.33 -13.96
N GLU A 239 -7.33 11.08 -14.60
CA GLU A 239 -6.99 11.92 -15.75
C GLU A 239 -5.96 13.00 -15.38
N MET A 240 -6.14 13.66 -14.23
CA MET A 240 -5.31 14.82 -13.84
C MET A 240 -4.05 14.45 -13.05
N VAL A 241 -4.04 13.31 -12.37
CA VAL A 241 -2.98 12.91 -11.43
C VAL A 241 -2.33 11.57 -11.83
N GLY A 242 -2.94 10.78 -12.71
CA GLY A 242 -2.42 9.47 -13.12
C GLY A 242 -2.59 8.36 -12.08
N GLU A 243 -3.12 8.68 -10.90
CA GLU A 243 -3.27 7.76 -9.76
C GLU A 243 -4.73 7.58 -9.35
N GLU A 244 -5.02 6.51 -8.59
CA GLU A 244 -6.35 6.30 -8.00
C GLU A 244 -6.57 7.21 -6.80
N ILE A 245 -7.78 7.78 -6.68
CA ILE A 245 -8.12 8.69 -5.59
C ILE A 245 -8.43 7.94 -4.29
N GLU A 246 -7.92 8.45 -3.17
CA GLU A 246 -8.26 7.96 -1.83
C GLU A 246 -9.77 8.06 -1.54
N ASN A 247 -10.35 7.03 -0.93
CA ASN A 247 -11.80 6.95 -0.68
C ASN A 247 -12.40 8.16 0.07
N ASP A 248 -11.69 8.74 1.02
CA ASP A 248 -12.19 9.91 1.78
C ASP A 248 -12.15 11.19 0.95
N ARG A 249 -11.11 11.36 0.12
CA ARG A 249 -10.98 12.46 -0.86
C ARG A 249 -11.99 12.29 -1.99
N ALA A 250 -12.21 11.06 -2.44
CA ALA A 250 -13.22 10.70 -3.42
C ALA A 250 -14.63 11.03 -2.90
N ARG A 251 -14.93 10.70 -1.64
CA ARG A 251 -16.18 11.05 -0.97
C ARG A 251 -16.30 12.55 -0.69
N LEU A 252 -15.21 13.24 -0.42
CA LEU A 252 -15.19 14.69 -0.25
C LEU A 252 -15.55 15.37 -1.59
N TYR A 253 -14.85 15.05 -2.66
CA TYR A 253 -15.10 15.59 -3.99
C TYR A 253 -16.46 15.16 -4.55
N ALA A 254 -16.90 13.93 -4.28
CA ALA A 254 -18.22 13.47 -4.71
C ALA A 254 -19.34 14.19 -3.95
N ARG A 255 -19.12 14.57 -2.68
CA ARG A 255 -20.04 15.44 -1.95
C ARG A 255 -20.13 16.82 -2.58
N LEU A 256 -19.00 17.41 -2.97
CA LEU A 256 -18.98 18.70 -3.67
C LEU A 256 -19.81 18.63 -4.97
N LEU A 257 -19.57 17.63 -5.83
CA LEU A 257 -20.36 17.45 -7.05
C LEU A 257 -21.86 17.21 -6.77
N SER A 258 -22.18 16.39 -5.77
CA SER A 258 -23.58 16.15 -5.38
C SER A 258 -24.29 17.39 -4.84
N SER A 259 -23.53 18.37 -4.33
CA SER A 259 -24.06 19.64 -3.81
C SER A 259 -24.19 20.74 -4.88
N GLY A 260 -23.88 20.45 -6.14
CA GLY A 260 -23.98 21.39 -7.26
C GLY A 260 -22.67 22.10 -7.64
N THR A 261 -21.53 21.73 -7.05
CA THR A 261 -20.21 22.20 -7.51
C THR A 261 -19.95 21.75 -8.94
N SER A 262 -19.48 22.64 -9.81
CA SER A 262 -19.14 22.30 -11.19
C SER A 262 -17.86 21.47 -11.27
N ILE A 263 -17.74 20.67 -12.33
CA ILE A 263 -16.52 19.90 -12.62
C ILE A 263 -15.30 20.83 -12.77
N GLU A 264 -15.46 22.05 -13.29
CA GLU A 264 -14.37 23.03 -13.43
C GLU A 264 -13.79 23.49 -12.08
N VAL A 265 -14.66 23.69 -11.07
CA VAL A 265 -14.22 24.00 -9.71
C VAL A 265 -13.49 22.80 -9.12
N LEU A 266 -14.00 21.58 -9.32
CA LEU A 266 -13.32 20.37 -8.86
C LEU A 266 -11.97 20.14 -9.56
N ARG A 267 -11.87 20.40 -10.86
CA ARG A 267 -10.59 20.38 -11.61
C ARG A 267 -9.60 21.36 -11.00
N THR A 268 -10.06 22.57 -10.65
CA THR A 268 -9.21 23.56 -9.99
C THR A 268 -8.70 23.09 -8.63
N GLU A 269 -9.56 22.47 -7.82
CA GLU A 269 -9.17 21.89 -6.52
C GLU A 269 -8.17 20.73 -6.69
N ILE A 270 -8.39 19.83 -7.65
CA ILE A 270 -7.48 18.71 -7.94
C ILE A 270 -6.13 19.24 -8.44
N ALA A 271 -6.13 20.13 -9.44
CA ALA A 271 -4.91 20.74 -9.97
C ALA A 271 -4.15 21.54 -8.92
N ASN A 272 -4.83 22.03 -7.88
CA ASN A 272 -4.20 22.74 -6.78
C ASN A 272 -3.66 21.86 -5.65
N SER A 273 -4.02 20.59 -5.66
CA SER A 273 -3.66 19.63 -4.62
C SER A 273 -2.19 19.25 -4.64
N GLU A 274 -1.69 18.78 -3.50
CA GLU A 274 -0.36 18.19 -3.36
C GLU A 274 -0.14 17.00 -4.31
N PRO A 275 -1.07 16.04 -4.46
CA PRO A 275 -0.94 14.95 -5.43
C PRO A 275 -0.73 15.40 -6.87
N ALA A 276 -1.47 16.41 -7.35
CA ALA A 276 -1.25 16.95 -8.70
C ALA A 276 0.13 17.60 -8.85
N SER A 277 0.61 18.26 -7.79
CA SER A 277 1.95 18.85 -7.78
C SER A 277 3.04 17.78 -7.84
N ILE A 278 2.85 16.69 -7.09
CA ILE A 278 3.76 15.53 -7.08
C ILE A 278 3.76 14.84 -8.45
N ALA A 279 2.59 14.54 -9.00
CA ALA A 279 2.47 13.87 -10.30
C ALA A 279 3.17 14.66 -11.42
N VAL A 280 2.96 15.98 -11.48
CA VAL A 280 3.62 16.86 -12.45
C VAL A 280 5.13 16.92 -12.22
N SER A 281 5.58 16.96 -10.96
CA SER A 281 7.02 17.01 -10.64
C SER A 281 7.73 15.71 -11.02
N ILE A 282 7.11 14.56 -10.72
CA ILE A 282 7.62 13.23 -11.09
C ILE A 282 7.68 13.11 -12.62
N ALA A 283 6.61 13.48 -13.33
CA ALA A 283 6.57 13.44 -14.78
C ALA A 283 7.70 14.29 -15.39
N TYR A 284 7.89 15.51 -14.89
CA TYR A 284 8.92 16.41 -15.39
C TYR A 284 10.34 15.86 -15.14
N GLU A 285 10.62 15.36 -13.93
CA GLU A 285 11.93 14.77 -13.61
C GLU A 285 12.21 13.53 -14.47
N GLN A 286 11.21 12.69 -14.72
CA GLN A 286 11.36 11.47 -15.53
C GLN A 286 11.55 11.77 -17.03
N LEU A 287 10.91 12.81 -17.55
CA LEU A 287 10.89 13.13 -18.98
C LEU A 287 11.98 14.12 -19.39
N VAL A 288 12.26 15.11 -18.55
CA VAL A 288 13.22 16.20 -18.81
C VAL A 288 14.55 15.94 -18.10
N GLY A 289 14.56 15.14 -17.03
CA GLY A 289 15.79 14.73 -16.34
C GLY A 289 16.35 15.76 -15.35
N VAL A 290 15.56 16.79 -15.00
CA VAL A 290 15.94 17.81 -14.01
C VAL A 290 14.76 18.14 -13.09
N GLU A 291 15.04 18.70 -11.92
CA GLU A 291 14.00 19.14 -10.98
C GLU A 291 13.19 20.30 -11.59
N ILE A 292 11.86 20.22 -11.47
CA ILE A 292 10.96 21.23 -12.02
C ILE A 292 11.04 22.54 -11.24
N SER A 293 11.10 23.68 -11.93
CA SER A 293 11.03 24.97 -11.26
C SER A 293 9.62 25.30 -10.77
N THR A 294 9.49 26.20 -9.78
CA THR A 294 8.17 26.66 -9.30
C THR A 294 7.32 27.33 -10.38
N THR A 295 7.98 27.93 -11.39
CA THR A 295 7.30 28.59 -12.51
C THR A 295 6.74 27.56 -13.49
N GLU A 296 7.51 26.53 -13.81
CA GLU A 296 7.08 25.43 -14.69
C GLU A 296 6.02 24.56 -14.01
N LEU A 297 6.17 24.27 -12.72
CA LEU A 297 5.17 23.56 -11.94
C LEU A 297 3.83 24.32 -11.96
N ARG A 298 3.87 25.65 -11.82
CA ARG A 298 2.67 26.49 -11.93
C ARG A 298 2.10 26.44 -13.35
N HIS A 299 2.93 26.53 -14.38
CA HIS A 299 2.51 26.45 -15.77
C HIS A 299 1.72 25.17 -16.04
N TYR A 300 2.27 24.00 -15.68
CA TYR A 300 1.61 22.72 -15.92
C TYR A 300 0.39 22.48 -15.01
N ARG A 301 0.40 22.99 -13.77
CA ARG A 301 -0.81 23.01 -12.93
C ARG A 301 -1.91 23.89 -13.53
N ASP A 302 -1.57 24.99 -14.20
CA ASP A 302 -2.55 25.83 -14.89
C ASP A 302 -3.09 25.15 -16.16
N ARG A 303 -2.29 24.33 -16.86
CA ARG A 303 -2.79 23.45 -17.93
C ARG A 303 -3.79 22.42 -17.40
N LEU A 304 -3.47 21.78 -16.28
CA LEU A 304 -4.40 20.89 -15.60
C LEU A 304 -5.70 21.61 -15.20
N LYS A 305 -5.71 22.92 -14.90
CA LYS A 305 -6.95 23.68 -14.67
C LYS A 305 -7.74 23.92 -15.96
N GLN A 306 -7.06 24.10 -17.09
CA GLN A 306 -7.64 24.47 -18.38
C GLN A 306 -8.27 23.30 -19.17
N GLY A 307 -8.31 22.10 -18.60
CA GLY A 307 -8.90 20.92 -19.25
C GLY A 307 -7.90 19.83 -19.60
N TRP A 308 -6.60 20.05 -19.38
CA TRP A 308 -5.59 19.06 -19.77
C TRP A 308 -5.54 17.89 -18.78
N SER A 309 -5.22 16.72 -19.31
CA SER A 309 -4.84 15.51 -18.59
C SER A 309 -3.34 15.49 -18.27
N LEU A 310 -2.92 14.63 -17.35
CA LEU A 310 -1.50 14.42 -17.06
C LEU A 310 -0.73 13.94 -18.30
N ALA A 311 -1.35 13.10 -19.14
CA ALA A 311 -0.73 12.63 -20.39
C ALA A 311 -0.49 13.76 -21.41
N GLU A 312 -1.40 14.74 -21.51
CA GLU A 312 -1.19 15.92 -22.36
C GLU A 312 -0.11 16.85 -21.81
N VAL A 313 -0.03 16.97 -20.48
CA VAL A 313 1.05 17.67 -19.79
C VAL A 313 2.40 17.01 -20.05
N GLU A 314 2.50 15.69 -19.91
CA GLU A 314 3.68 14.89 -20.23
C GLU A 314 4.11 15.05 -21.70
N TRP A 315 3.15 15.04 -22.63
CA TRP A 315 3.42 15.23 -24.05
C TRP A 315 4.02 16.61 -24.36
N ASP A 316 3.52 17.67 -23.70
CA ASP A 316 4.05 19.03 -23.86
C ASP A 316 5.45 19.19 -23.27
N MET A 317 5.73 18.55 -22.13
CA MET A 317 7.08 18.49 -21.54
C MET A 317 8.11 17.90 -22.53
N MET A 318 7.75 16.80 -23.20
CA MET A 318 8.63 16.17 -24.19
C MET A 318 8.90 17.10 -25.39
N GLN A 319 7.91 17.86 -25.86
CA GLN A 319 8.07 18.77 -27.00
C GLN A 319 8.87 20.04 -26.65
N ALA A 320 8.69 20.55 -25.43
CA ALA A 320 9.44 21.70 -24.92
C ALA A 320 10.94 21.39 -24.83
N ASP A 321 11.32 20.19 -24.40
CA ASP A 321 12.73 19.78 -24.36
C ASP A 321 13.35 19.60 -25.76
N VAL A 322 12.62 18.93 -26.67
CA VAL A 322 13.08 18.73 -28.07
C VAL A 322 13.32 20.06 -28.79
N SER A 323 12.47 21.07 -28.55
CA SER A 323 12.67 22.41 -29.13
C SER A 323 13.83 23.18 -28.49
N SER A 324 14.12 22.96 -27.20
CA SER A 324 15.29 23.52 -26.51
C SER A 324 16.63 22.90 -26.95
N SER A 325 16.62 21.60 -27.27
CA SER A 325 17.79 20.86 -27.75
C SER A 325 18.08 21.14 -29.23
N ALA A 326 17.05 21.33 -30.05
CA ALA A 326 17.17 21.70 -31.46
C ALA A 326 17.69 23.14 -31.70
N SER A 327 17.63 24.01 -30.70
CA SER A 327 18.07 25.41 -30.78
C SER A 327 19.48 25.66 -30.23
N ARG A 328 20.19 24.63 -29.76
CA ARG A 328 21.62 24.72 -29.44
C ARG A 328 22.45 24.50 -30.71
N PRO A 329 23.11 25.53 -31.29
CA PRO A 329 24.09 25.28 -32.33
C PRO A 329 25.23 24.46 -31.71
N SER A 330 25.52 23.33 -32.34
CA SER A 330 26.66 22.48 -32.03
C SER A 330 27.92 23.33 -31.98
N SER A 331 28.36 23.66 -30.78
CA SER A 331 29.63 24.31 -30.53
C SER A 331 30.51 23.27 -29.86
N ARG A 332 31.18 22.47 -30.70
CA ARG A 332 32.55 22.02 -30.44
C ARG A 332 33.16 21.32 -31.67
N LEU A 333 34.27 21.94 -32.07
CA LEU A 333 35.44 21.46 -32.82
C LEU A 333 35.28 21.30 -34.34
#